data_AF-A0A965T605-F1
#
_entry.id   AF-A0A965T605-F1
#
_cell.length_a   1.000
_cell.length_b   1.000
_cell.length_c   1.000
_cell.angle_alpha   90.00
_cell.angle_beta   90.00
_cell.angle_gamma   90.00
#
_symmetry.space_group_name_H-M   'P 1'
#
loop_
_entity.id
_entity.type
_entity.pdbx_description
1 polymer ?
#
loop_
_entity_poly.entity_id
_entity_poly.type
_entity_poly.pdbx_seq_one_letter_code
_entity_poly.pdbx_strand_id
1 'polypeptide(L)'
;MMNNQKKTFLKAYTLIELSISLMIISLIIAGIFSMATGSVVKSKKSSTNDKINKIYRALGIYLATNKRLPCPALLTESINDSANFGVESRPSSGECGGFSGSSSNLRYGMVPVRQLNLSSDYAIDDFGNKISYIIDKRYTGDFMTNIVKDASSFGTAPSTSLITIKERQLDGVSDIELSQLTVVVILSHGPNGFGSYNANDATSNPAPSDSFEANNHYSASYDNIFYSEALNSDDFDDILLFKSRTDFVNDFSMQSLIPCYSTGVTDVSFTPTSKYSGEYLYANSDCPGSFEVVPRKTLRCDSSGNWQWILQNCP
;
A
#
# COMPACT_ATOMS: atom_id res chain seq x y z
N MET A 1 -58.91 74.53 4.86
CA MET A 1 -57.78 73.96 5.65
C MET A 1 -56.83 73.27 4.67
N MET A 2 -55.64 73.83 4.47
CA MET A 2 -54.61 73.28 3.57
C MET A 2 -54.00 72.03 4.21
N ASN A 3 -54.12 70.87 3.56
CA ASN A 3 -53.46 69.64 4.00
C ASN A 3 -52.14 69.49 3.22
N ASN A 4 -51.03 69.82 3.86
CA ASN A 4 -49.71 69.81 3.26
C ASN A 4 -49.07 68.43 3.43
N GLN A 5 -49.34 67.53 2.48
CA GLN A 5 -48.73 66.19 2.44
C GLN A 5 -47.25 66.30 2.05
N LYS A 6 -46.33 66.12 3.01
CA LYS A 6 -44.89 65.98 2.73
C LYS A 6 -44.65 64.69 1.93
N LYS A 7 -44.34 64.83 0.65
CA LYS A 7 -43.87 63.71 -0.20
C LYS A 7 -42.46 63.32 0.21
N THR A 8 -42.30 62.13 0.79
CA THR A 8 -41.00 61.46 0.92
C THR A 8 -40.64 60.83 -0.41
N PHE A 9 -39.59 61.32 -1.06
CA PHE A 9 -39.03 60.69 -2.25
C PHE A 9 -38.35 59.38 -1.84
N LEU A 10 -38.99 58.25 -2.17
CA LEU A 10 -38.30 56.96 -2.20
C LEU A 10 -37.25 57.04 -3.32
N LYS A 11 -35.97 56.96 -2.95
CA LYS A 11 -34.88 56.89 -3.93
C LYS A 11 -35.06 55.61 -4.74
N ALA A 12 -35.47 55.74 -5.99
CA ALA A 12 -35.52 54.63 -6.93
C ALA A 12 -34.08 54.27 -7.32
N TYR A 13 -33.70 53.02 -7.11
CA TYR A 13 -32.40 52.48 -7.55
C TYR A 13 -32.26 52.68 -9.05
N THR A 14 -31.12 53.22 -9.48
CA THR A 14 -30.85 53.44 -10.90
C THR A 14 -30.45 52.11 -11.57
N LEU A 15 -30.78 51.94 -12.86
CA LEU A 15 -30.38 50.76 -13.63
C LEU A 15 -28.86 50.56 -13.65
N ILE A 16 -28.09 51.65 -13.56
CA ILE A 16 -26.62 51.60 -13.52
C ILE A 16 -26.07 51.14 -12.17
N GLU A 17 -26.74 51.49 -11.07
CA GLU A 17 -26.36 51.02 -9.73
C GLU A 17 -26.63 49.51 -9.56
N LEU A 18 -27.70 49.02 -10.18
CA LEU A 18 -27.98 47.58 -10.26
C LEU A 18 -26.91 46.85 -11.11
N SER A 19 -26.51 47.39 -12.26
CA SER A 19 -25.52 46.74 -13.13
C SER A 19 -24.13 46.68 -12.49
N ILE A 20 -23.70 47.75 -11.81
CA ILE A 20 -22.44 47.78 -11.07
C ILE A 20 -22.50 46.79 -9.90
N SER A 21 -23.62 46.71 -9.17
CA SER A 21 -23.79 45.77 -8.07
C SER A 21 -23.72 44.31 -8.55
N LEU A 22 -24.37 43.99 -9.67
CA LEU A 22 -24.32 42.65 -10.27
C LEU A 22 -22.93 42.28 -10.79
N MET A 23 -22.19 43.24 -11.34
CA MET A 23 -20.79 43.06 -11.73
C MET A 23 -19.89 42.75 -10.53
N ILE A 24 -20.09 43.44 -9.40
CA ILE A 24 -19.32 43.19 -8.18
C ILE A 24 -19.68 41.81 -7.61
N ILE A 25 -20.96 41.45 -7.58
CA ILE A 25 -21.42 40.14 -7.09
C ILE A 25 -20.86 39.01 -7.97
N SER A 26 -20.83 39.15 -9.30
CA SER A 26 -20.29 38.12 -10.19
C SER A 26 -18.79 37.90 -9.98
N LEU A 27 -18.02 38.98 -9.77
CA LEU A 27 -16.59 38.89 -9.43
C LEU A 27 -16.35 38.22 -8.08
N ILE A 28 -17.17 38.52 -7.07
CA ILE A 28 -17.08 37.88 -5.75
C ILE A 28 -17.41 36.37 -5.85
N ILE A 29 -18.46 35.99 -6.58
CA ILE A 29 -18.84 34.58 -6.77
C ILE A 29 -17.72 33.82 -7.49
N ALA A 30 -17.12 34.41 -8.54
CA ALA A 30 -16.00 33.81 -9.25
C ALA A 30 -14.79 33.56 -8.33
N GLY A 31 -14.47 34.51 -7.45
CA GLY A 31 -13.39 34.33 -6.46
C GLY A 31 -13.66 33.23 -5.43
N ILE A 32 -14.89 33.17 -4.90
CA ILE A 32 -15.29 32.15 -3.90
C ILE A 32 -15.26 30.74 -4.49
N PHE A 33 -15.68 30.57 -5.76
CA PHE A 33 -15.76 29.25 -6.39
C PHE A 33 -14.38 28.60 -6.57
N SER A 34 -13.37 29.38 -6.98
CA SER A 34 -11.99 28.88 -7.15
C SER A 34 -11.30 28.48 -5.84
N MET A 35 -11.62 29.13 -4.72
CA MET A 35 -11.08 28.76 -3.40
C MET A 35 -11.74 27.50 -2.82
N ALA A 36 -13.02 27.28 -3.14
CA ALA A 36 -13.78 26.13 -2.66
C ALA A 36 -13.26 24.81 -3.26
N THR A 37 -12.91 24.80 -4.55
CA THR A 37 -12.44 23.58 -5.24
C THR A 37 -11.10 23.08 -4.70
N GLY A 38 -10.12 23.96 -4.47
CA GLY A 38 -8.82 23.60 -3.91
C GLY A 38 -8.92 23.00 -2.49
N SER A 39 -9.81 23.54 -1.66
CA SER A 39 -10.05 23.04 -0.30
C SER A 39 -10.70 21.64 -0.32
N VAL A 40 -11.65 21.41 -1.23
CA VAL A 40 -12.29 20.10 -1.41
C VAL A 40 -11.28 19.05 -1.89
N VAL A 41 -10.46 19.36 -2.89
CA VAL A 41 -9.44 18.43 -3.40
C VAL A 41 -8.44 18.08 -2.29
N LYS A 42 -7.95 19.08 -1.53
CA LYS A 42 -7.06 18.84 -0.39
C LYS A 42 -7.71 17.92 0.67
N SER A 43 -8.99 18.15 0.99
CA SER A 43 -9.73 17.30 1.92
C SER A 43 -9.84 15.86 1.41
N LYS A 44 -10.13 15.67 0.12
CA LYS A 44 -10.19 14.35 -0.51
C LYS A 44 -8.84 13.65 -0.51
N LYS A 45 -7.74 14.34 -0.86
CA LYS A 45 -6.37 13.79 -0.76
C LYS A 45 -6.03 13.36 0.66
N SER A 46 -6.39 14.16 1.67
CA SER A 46 -6.19 13.80 3.08
C SER A 46 -6.97 12.55 3.48
N SER A 47 -8.25 12.48 3.12
CA SER A 47 -9.10 11.33 3.44
C SER A 47 -8.68 10.06 2.68
N THR A 48 -8.23 10.17 1.43
CA THR A 48 -7.61 9.07 0.69
C THR A 48 -6.35 8.57 1.39
N ASN A 49 -5.48 9.46 1.88
CA ASN A 49 -4.31 9.06 2.66
C ASN A 49 -4.72 8.33 3.96
N ASP A 50 -5.78 8.78 4.65
CA ASP A 50 -6.30 8.09 5.83
C ASP A 50 -6.83 6.69 5.48
N LYS A 51 -7.51 6.52 4.34
CA LYS A 51 -7.94 5.22 3.83
C LYS A 51 -6.74 4.31 3.55
N ILE A 52 -5.74 4.79 2.82
CA ILE A 52 -4.50 4.06 2.50
C ILE A 52 -3.80 3.60 3.79
N ASN A 53 -3.68 4.48 4.79
CA ASN A 53 -3.09 4.13 6.08
C ASN A 53 -3.89 3.07 6.85
N LYS A 54 -5.23 3.10 6.77
CA LYS A 54 -6.09 2.05 7.37
C LYS A 54 -5.93 0.71 6.64
N ILE A 55 -5.82 0.72 5.32
CA ILE A 55 -5.53 -0.48 4.51
C ILE A 55 -4.18 -1.06 4.91
N TYR A 56 -3.15 -0.23 5.07
CA TYR A 56 -1.83 -0.68 5.54
C TYR A 56 -1.90 -1.35 6.91
N ARG A 57 -2.62 -0.76 7.87
CA ARG A 57 -2.83 -1.38 9.20
C ARG A 57 -3.57 -2.72 9.10
N ALA A 58 -4.59 -2.81 8.24
CA ALA A 58 -5.33 -4.04 8.03
C ALA A 58 -4.46 -5.14 7.40
N LEU A 59 -3.55 -4.78 6.48
CA LEU A 59 -2.55 -5.71 5.93
C LEU A 59 -1.65 -6.28 7.02
N GLY A 60 -1.22 -5.46 7.98
CA GLY A 60 -0.45 -5.92 9.14
C GLY A 60 -1.21 -6.91 10.03
N ILE A 61 -2.48 -6.63 10.32
CA ILE A 61 -3.35 -7.54 11.09
C ILE A 61 -3.57 -8.86 10.35
N TYR A 62 -3.81 -8.77 9.03
CA TYR A 62 -3.97 -9.93 8.18
C TYR A 62 -2.70 -10.79 8.17
N LEU A 63 -1.53 -10.16 8.03
CA LEU A 63 -0.23 -10.82 8.09
C LEU A 63 0.01 -11.49 9.46
N ALA A 64 -0.37 -10.85 10.56
CA ALA A 64 -0.27 -11.43 11.90
C ALA A 64 -1.04 -12.76 12.03
N THR A 65 -2.22 -12.81 11.43
CA THR A 65 -3.17 -13.91 11.58
C THR A 65 -2.90 -15.03 10.56
N ASN A 66 -2.66 -14.66 9.31
CA ASN A 66 -2.54 -15.59 8.19
C ASN A 66 -1.07 -15.87 7.81
N LYS A 67 -0.12 -15.14 8.41
CA LYS A 67 1.33 -15.27 8.16
C LYS A 67 1.74 -15.10 6.69
N ARG A 68 0.89 -14.43 5.92
CA ARG A 68 1.07 -14.06 4.52
C ARG A 68 0.39 -12.72 4.24
N LEU A 69 0.77 -12.08 3.15
CA LEU A 69 0.00 -10.95 2.60
C LEU A 69 -1.12 -11.47 1.68
N PRO A 70 -2.24 -10.73 1.54
CA PRO A 70 -3.34 -11.14 0.67
C PRO A 70 -2.99 -10.91 -0.81
N CYS A 71 -3.66 -11.65 -1.69
CA CYS A 71 -3.61 -11.38 -3.11
C CYS A 71 -4.45 -10.15 -3.49
N PRO A 72 -4.10 -9.43 -4.58
CA PRO A 72 -4.96 -8.38 -5.06
C PRO A 72 -6.35 -8.94 -5.41
N ALA A 73 -7.38 -8.14 -5.18
CA ALA A 73 -8.69 -8.37 -5.77
C ALA A 73 -8.69 -7.90 -7.24
N LEU A 74 -9.64 -8.38 -8.04
CA LEU A 74 -9.70 -8.05 -9.47
C LEU A 74 -10.24 -6.64 -9.71
N LEU A 75 -9.56 -5.85 -10.55
CA LEU A 75 -9.99 -4.50 -10.94
C LEU A 75 -11.29 -4.47 -11.73
N THR A 76 -11.62 -5.57 -12.41
CA THR A 76 -12.81 -5.72 -13.27
C THR A 76 -14.10 -6.01 -12.51
N GLU A 77 -14.04 -6.12 -11.18
CA GLU A 77 -15.23 -6.33 -10.35
C GLU A 77 -15.89 -5.00 -10.00
N SER A 78 -17.20 -4.90 -10.22
CA SER A 78 -17.99 -3.73 -9.83
C SER A 78 -18.29 -3.76 -8.34
N ILE A 79 -18.33 -2.59 -7.68
CA ILE A 79 -18.81 -2.50 -6.29
C ILE A 79 -20.23 -3.04 -6.10
N ASN A 80 -21.03 -3.07 -7.16
CA ASN A 80 -22.38 -3.62 -7.14
C ASN A 80 -22.40 -5.16 -7.14
N ASP A 81 -21.28 -5.82 -7.48
CA ASP A 81 -21.11 -7.26 -7.27
C ASP A 81 -20.68 -7.54 -5.84
N SER A 82 -21.65 -7.60 -4.93
CA SER A 82 -21.38 -7.84 -3.51
C SER A 82 -20.67 -9.16 -3.20
N ALA A 83 -20.76 -10.16 -4.10
CA ALA A 83 -20.20 -11.48 -3.90
C ALA A 83 -18.70 -11.51 -4.22
N ASN A 84 -18.29 -10.85 -5.31
CA ASN A 84 -16.92 -10.91 -5.80
C ASN A 84 -16.10 -9.64 -5.48
N PHE A 85 -16.76 -8.50 -5.25
CA PHE A 85 -16.05 -7.26 -4.97
C PHE A 85 -15.21 -7.34 -3.70
N GLY A 86 -13.92 -7.01 -3.85
CA GLY A 86 -12.96 -6.96 -2.76
C GLY A 86 -12.46 -8.32 -2.29
N VAL A 87 -12.79 -9.41 -2.99
CA VAL A 87 -12.28 -10.75 -2.70
C VAL A 87 -10.91 -10.93 -3.35
N GLU A 88 -9.92 -11.38 -2.57
CA GLU A 88 -8.59 -11.69 -3.09
C GLU A 88 -8.67 -12.70 -4.24
N SER A 89 -7.94 -12.43 -5.32
CA SER A 89 -7.82 -13.35 -6.44
C SER A 89 -6.82 -14.45 -6.07
N ARG A 90 -7.27 -15.42 -5.26
CA ARG A 90 -6.48 -16.60 -4.87
C ARG A 90 -7.31 -17.87 -5.07
N PRO A 91 -7.06 -18.66 -6.13
CA PRO A 91 -7.72 -19.93 -6.33
C PRO A 91 -7.25 -20.97 -5.31
N SER A 92 -7.94 -22.11 -5.25
CA SER A 92 -7.61 -23.22 -4.34
C SER A 92 -6.21 -23.82 -4.56
N SER A 93 -5.58 -23.57 -5.72
CA SER A 93 -4.17 -23.90 -5.98
C SER A 93 -3.19 -23.10 -5.12
N GLY A 94 -3.66 -22.03 -4.47
CA GLY A 94 -2.86 -21.15 -3.63
C GLY A 94 -2.08 -20.09 -4.40
N GLU A 95 -2.10 -20.13 -5.74
CA GLU A 95 -1.38 -19.19 -6.59
C GLU A 95 -2.02 -17.80 -6.58
N CYS A 96 -1.21 -16.76 -6.40
CA CYS A 96 -1.74 -15.41 -6.45
C CYS A 96 -2.13 -15.00 -7.87
N GLY A 97 -3.41 -14.67 -8.05
CA GLY A 97 -3.99 -14.12 -9.27
C GLY A 97 -3.81 -12.61 -9.38
N GLY A 98 -4.72 -11.96 -10.10
CA GLY A 98 -4.60 -10.56 -10.51
C GLY A 98 -3.89 -10.38 -11.84
N PHE A 99 -3.76 -9.13 -12.25
CA PHE A 99 -3.12 -8.75 -13.50
C PHE A 99 -1.60 -8.86 -13.36
N SER A 100 -0.91 -9.30 -14.40
CA SER A 100 0.56 -9.36 -14.46
C SER A 100 1.10 -8.42 -15.51
N GLY A 101 2.21 -7.75 -15.21
CA GLY A 101 2.98 -6.96 -16.18
C GLY A 101 4.14 -7.77 -16.76
N SER A 102 5.28 -7.09 -16.94
CA SER A 102 6.52 -7.68 -17.46
C SER A 102 7.10 -8.80 -16.57
N SER A 103 6.85 -8.74 -15.25
CA SER A 103 7.26 -9.77 -14.29
C SER A 103 6.11 -10.70 -13.92
N SER A 104 6.37 -12.01 -13.98
CA SER A 104 5.41 -13.03 -13.55
C SER A 104 5.18 -13.05 -12.03
N ASN A 105 6.08 -12.43 -11.24
CA ASN A 105 5.96 -12.34 -9.78
C ASN A 105 5.17 -11.11 -9.34
N LEU A 106 5.09 -10.08 -10.16
CA LEU A 106 4.37 -8.87 -9.80
C LEU A 106 2.89 -9.03 -10.13
N ARG A 107 2.03 -8.76 -9.15
CA ARG A 107 0.58 -8.79 -9.31
C ARG A 107 0.02 -7.41 -9.06
N TYR A 108 -0.84 -6.98 -9.98
CA TYR A 108 -1.57 -5.72 -9.94
C TYR A 108 -3.05 -6.03 -9.81
N GLY A 109 -3.75 -5.32 -8.93
CA GLY A 109 -5.20 -5.32 -8.89
C GLY A 109 -5.72 -4.25 -7.94
N MET A 110 -6.86 -4.49 -7.31
CA MET A 110 -7.39 -3.59 -6.28
C MET A 110 -7.20 -4.16 -4.88
N VAL A 111 -7.39 -3.31 -3.87
CA VAL A 111 -7.28 -3.69 -2.47
C VAL A 111 -8.30 -4.80 -2.10
N PRO A 112 -7.86 -5.93 -1.51
CA PRO A 112 -8.73 -7.06 -1.16
C PRO A 112 -9.46 -6.81 0.17
N VAL A 113 -10.40 -5.86 0.18
CA VAL A 113 -11.11 -5.40 1.39
C VAL A 113 -11.84 -6.51 2.16
N ARG A 114 -12.25 -7.60 1.51
CA ARG A 114 -12.91 -8.74 2.19
C ARG A 114 -11.93 -9.48 3.10
N GLN A 115 -10.73 -9.79 2.62
CA GLN A 115 -9.66 -10.41 3.39
C GLN A 115 -9.17 -9.48 4.50
N LEU A 116 -9.14 -8.18 4.22
CA LEU A 116 -8.76 -7.16 5.20
C LEU A 116 -9.85 -6.85 6.23
N ASN A 117 -11.03 -7.45 6.10
CA ASN A 117 -12.20 -7.17 6.94
C ASN A 117 -12.55 -5.67 6.98
N LEU A 118 -12.48 -5.01 5.83
CA LEU A 118 -12.82 -3.60 5.63
C LEU A 118 -14.12 -3.45 4.83
N SER A 119 -14.80 -2.31 4.99
CA SER A 119 -15.91 -1.93 4.11
C SER A 119 -15.42 -1.78 2.67
N SER A 120 -16.31 -2.03 1.71
CA SER A 120 -16.06 -1.81 0.28
C SER A 120 -15.57 -0.39 -0.04
N ASP A 121 -15.96 0.61 0.77
CA ASP A 121 -15.55 2.01 0.59
C ASP A 121 -14.04 2.24 0.75
N TYR A 122 -13.33 1.31 1.40
CA TYR A 122 -11.87 1.37 1.51
C TYR A 122 -11.15 0.86 0.26
N ALA A 123 -11.85 0.23 -0.68
CA ALA A 123 -11.27 -0.12 -1.98
C ALA A 123 -11.31 1.05 -2.97
N ILE A 124 -11.89 2.19 -2.58
CA ILE A 124 -12.14 3.34 -3.45
C ILE A 124 -11.59 4.60 -2.80
N ASP A 125 -10.86 5.40 -3.56
CA ASP A 125 -10.42 6.72 -3.12
C ASP A 125 -11.59 7.73 -3.10
N ASP A 126 -11.36 8.93 -2.58
CA ASP A 126 -12.40 9.96 -2.50
C ASP A 126 -12.67 10.66 -3.84
N PHE A 127 -12.00 10.23 -4.91
CA PHE A 127 -12.22 10.66 -6.29
C PHE A 127 -13.13 9.70 -7.06
N GLY A 128 -13.42 8.51 -6.51
CA GLY A 128 -14.33 7.52 -7.08
C GLY A 128 -13.62 6.39 -7.83
N ASN A 129 -12.30 6.35 -7.75
CA ASN A 129 -11.47 5.37 -8.43
C ASN A 129 -11.05 4.26 -7.46
N LYS A 130 -10.88 3.04 -7.98
CA LYS A 130 -10.36 1.93 -7.17
C LYS A 130 -8.92 2.20 -6.76
N ILE A 131 -8.63 1.97 -5.48
CA ILE A 131 -7.28 1.98 -4.95
C ILE A 131 -6.58 0.71 -5.45
N SER A 132 -5.51 0.91 -6.19
CA SER A 132 -4.70 -0.15 -6.75
C SER A 132 -3.79 -0.75 -5.68
N TYR A 133 -3.67 -2.08 -5.70
CA TYR A 133 -2.85 -2.89 -4.82
C TYR A 133 -1.89 -3.70 -5.68
N ILE A 134 -0.61 -3.42 -5.51
CA ILE A 134 0.46 -4.09 -6.25
C ILE A 134 1.31 -4.84 -5.24
N ILE A 135 1.62 -6.10 -5.54
CA ILE A 135 2.36 -6.97 -4.63
C ILE A 135 3.29 -7.92 -5.38
N ASP A 136 4.46 -8.17 -4.80
CA ASP A 136 5.26 -9.35 -5.14
C ASP A 136 4.61 -10.62 -4.59
N LYS A 137 4.07 -11.45 -5.49
CA LYS A 137 3.32 -12.65 -5.14
C LYS A 137 4.10 -13.64 -4.28
N ARG A 138 5.44 -13.59 -4.26
CA ARG A 138 6.26 -14.45 -3.41
C ARG A 138 5.96 -14.27 -1.92
N TYR A 139 5.45 -13.10 -1.53
CA TYR A 139 5.04 -12.78 -0.15
C TYR A 139 3.58 -13.14 0.17
N THR A 140 2.84 -13.67 -0.80
CA THR A 140 1.45 -14.12 -0.64
C THR A 140 1.31 -15.62 -0.43
N GLY A 141 2.41 -16.36 -0.47
CA GLY A 141 2.43 -17.80 -0.20
C GLY A 141 2.19 -18.11 1.27
N ASP A 142 1.66 -19.31 1.54
CA ASP A 142 1.35 -19.75 2.89
C ASP A 142 2.62 -19.90 3.75
N PHE A 143 2.42 -19.85 5.06
CA PHE A 143 3.50 -20.06 6.03
C PHE A 143 4.09 -21.46 5.92
N MET A 144 5.42 -21.55 5.94
CA MET A 144 6.13 -22.80 5.73
C MET A 144 6.62 -23.37 7.05
N THR A 145 6.11 -24.53 7.46
CA THR A 145 6.69 -25.27 8.59
C THR A 145 8.05 -25.88 8.24
N ASN A 146 8.21 -26.31 6.99
CA ASN A 146 9.48 -26.76 6.43
C ASN A 146 10.17 -25.58 5.74
N ILE A 147 11.02 -24.86 6.46
CA ILE A 147 11.67 -23.63 5.96
C ILE A 147 12.62 -23.96 4.79
N VAL A 148 12.28 -23.47 3.61
CA VAL A 148 13.11 -23.55 2.40
C VAL A 148 13.49 -22.14 1.99
N LYS A 149 14.79 -21.88 1.82
CA LYS A 149 15.29 -20.57 1.38
C LYS A 149 14.76 -20.22 -0.02
N ASP A 150 14.42 -18.95 -0.22
CA ASP A 150 13.91 -18.38 -1.48
C ASP A 150 12.55 -18.96 -1.94
N ALA A 151 11.86 -19.72 -1.08
CA ALA A 151 10.51 -20.18 -1.35
C ALA A 151 9.47 -19.07 -1.13
N SER A 152 8.30 -19.21 -1.75
CA SER A 152 7.20 -18.23 -1.64
C SER A 152 6.52 -18.32 -0.27
N SER A 153 6.98 -17.51 0.67
CA SER A 153 6.29 -17.18 1.92
C SER A 153 6.80 -15.82 2.40
N PHE A 154 6.09 -15.16 3.32
CA PHE A 154 6.54 -13.88 3.87
C PHE A 154 7.97 -13.93 4.44
N GLY A 155 8.31 -15.01 5.15
CA GLY A 155 9.60 -15.18 5.80
C GLY A 155 10.72 -15.61 4.87
N THR A 156 10.41 -16.47 3.88
CA THR A 156 11.43 -17.12 3.05
C THR A 156 11.61 -16.51 1.67
N ALA A 157 10.70 -15.62 1.25
CA ALA A 157 10.80 -14.98 -0.05
C ALA A 157 12.15 -14.25 -0.20
N PRO A 158 12.75 -14.32 -1.40
CA PRO A 158 14.05 -13.72 -1.65
C PRO A 158 13.98 -12.20 -1.51
N SER A 159 15.03 -11.61 -0.92
CA SER A 159 15.22 -10.16 -0.82
C SER A 159 15.70 -9.57 -2.15
N THR A 160 14.93 -9.76 -3.23
CA THR A 160 15.22 -9.17 -4.54
C THR A 160 14.36 -7.95 -4.78
N SER A 161 14.92 -6.86 -5.32
CA SER A 161 14.15 -5.68 -5.69
C SER A 161 13.36 -5.97 -6.96
N LEU A 162 12.06 -6.22 -6.80
CA LEU A 162 11.15 -6.39 -7.93
C LEU A 162 10.45 -5.07 -8.28
N ILE A 163 10.07 -4.31 -7.27
CA ILE A 163 9.40 -3.02 -7.39
C ILE A 163 10.42 -1.94 -7.06
N THR A 164 10.54 -0.96 -7.95
CA THR A 164 11.41 0.20 -7.77
C THR A 164 10.56 1.46 -7.62
N ILE A 165 10.81 2.22 -6.54
CA ILE A 165 10.11 3.49 -6.30
C ILE A 165 11.05 4.64 -6.61
N LYS A 166 10.56 5.60 -7.40
CA LYS A 166 11.30 6.79 -7.80
C LYS A 166 10.57 8.07 -7.44
N GLU A 167 11.35 9.13 -7.29
CA GLU A 167 10.88 10.51 -7.20
C GLU A 167 11.57 11.32 -8.30
N ARG A 168 10.77 12.01 -9.11
CA ARG A 168 11.27 12.90 -10.14
C ARG A 168 11.53 14.28 -9.55
N GLN A 169 12.77 14.76 -9.70
CA GLN A 169 13.21 16.04 -9.14
C GLN A 169 12.78 17.24 -9.98
N LEU A 170 12.77 18.41 -9.34
CA LEU A 170 12.45 19.71 -9.96
C LEU A 170 13.40 20.12 -11.09
N ASP A 171 14.59 19.54 -11.17
CA ASP A 171 15.56 19.83 -12.25
C ASP A 171 15.11 19.29 -13.62
N GLY A 172 14.05 18.48 -13.64
CA GLY A 172 13.44 17.92 -14.84
C GLY A 172 14.24 16.81 -15.51
N VAL A 173 15.34 16.34 -14.91
CA VAL A 173 16.23 15.35 -15.51
C VAL A 173 16.56 14.20 -14.56
N SER A 174 16.69 14.47 -13.26
CA SER A 174 17.07 13.44 -12.30
C SER A 174 15.88 12.69 -11.70
N ASP A 175 16.09 11.39 -11.49
CA ASP A 175 15.23 10.52 -10.69
C ASP A 175 16.03 10.07 -9.46
N ILE A 176 15.43 10.21 -8.28
CA ILE A 176 15.94 9.63 -7.05
C ILE A 176 15.22 8.32 -6.81
N GLU A 177 15.97 7.23 -6.65
CA GLU A 177 15.41 5.95 -6.24
C GLU A 177 15.22 5.95 -4.71
N LEU A 178 13.96 5.94 -4.27
CA LEU A 178 13.60 6.06 -2.84
C LEU A 178 13.70 4.74 -2.10
N SER A 179 13.43 3.62 -2.79
CA SER A 179 13.40 2.31 -2.16
C SER A 179 13.74 1.19 -3.12
N GLN A 180 14.54 0.27 -2.59
CA GLN A 180 14.79 -1.06 -3.12
C GLN A 180 14.17 -2.08 -2.16
N LEU A 181 13.71 -3.22 -2.68
CA LEU A 181 13.02 -4.28 -1.91
C LEU A 181 11.59 -3.93 -1.46
N THR A 182 10.91 -3.04 -2.17
CA THR A 182 9.47 -2.83 -1.98
C THR A 182 8.71 -4.11 -2.31
N VAL A 183 7.80 -4.50 -1.41
CA VAL A 183 6.98 -5.71 -1.52
C VAL A 183 5.55 -5.38 -1.88
N VAL A 184 5.03 -4.26 -1.36
CA VAL A 184 3.66 -3.80 -1.58
C VAL A 184 3.67 -2.33 -1.98
N VAL A 185 2.80 -1.98 -2.93
CA VAL A 185 2.41 -0.61 -3.26
C VAL A 185 0.88 -0.50 -3.17
N ILE A 186 0.41 0.56 -2.53
CA ILE A 186 -0.98 0.98 -2.49
C ILE A 186 -1.04 2.34 -3.19
N LEU A 187 -1.86 2.43 -4.25
CA LEU A 187 -1.87 3.56 -5.16
C LEU A 187 -3.30 4.06 -5.38
N SER A 188 -3.53 5.34 -5.15
CA SER A 188 -4.68 6.09 -5.67
C SER A 188 -4.20 6.90 -6.87
N HIS A 189 -4.98 6.87 -7.95
CA HIS A 189 -4.69 7.58 -9.21
C HIS A 189 -5.18 9.04 -9.18
N GLY A 190 -5.29 9.59 -7.97
CA GLY A 190 -5.62 10.99 -7.72
C GLY A 190 -6.93 11.52 -8.34
N PRO A 191 -7.10 12.86 -8.33
CA PRO A 191 -8.22 13.57 -8.93
C PRO A 191 -8.51 13.27 -10.40
N ASN A 192 -7.49 13.10 -11.23
CA ASN A 192 -7.68 12.86 -12.67
C ASN A 192 -8.12 11.41 -12.94
N GLY A 193 -7.72 10.47 -12.08
CA GLY A 193 -8.10 9.07 -12.15
C GLY A 193 -7.54 8.31 -13.35
N PHE A 194 -6.59 8.87 -14.11
CA PHE A 194 -6.08 8.24 -15.31
C PHE A 194 -5.41 6.89 -15.01
N GLY A 195 -5.65 5.90 -15.85
CA GLY A 195 -5.14 4.53 -15.65
C GLY A 195 -5.80 3.73 -14.52
N SER A 196 -6.69 4.34 -13.73
CA SER A 196 -7.46 3.61 -12.72
C SER A 196 -8.66 2.87 -13.30
N TYR A 197 -9.36 2.13 -12.44
CA TYR A 197 -10.65 1.54 -12.76
C TYR A 197 -11.75 2.21 -11.93
N ASN A 198 -12.85 2.56 -12.59
CA ASN A 198 -14.00 3.10 -11.89
C ASN A 198 -14.63 2.03 -10.98
N ALA A 199 -15.08 2.45 -9.80
CA ALA A 199 -15.68 1.54 -8.83
C ALA A 199 -17.02 0.94 -9.29
N ASN A 200 -17.84 1.72 -9.98
CA ASN A 200 -19.25 1.39 -10.24
C ASN A 200 -19.43 0.49 -11.45
N ASP A 201 -18.78 0.80 -12.57
CA ASP A 201 -18.93 0.04 -13.81
C ASP A 201 -17.73 -0.88 -14.10
N ALA A 202 -16.69 -0.81 -13.27
CA ALA A 202 -15.44 -1.55 -13.43
C ALA A 202 -14.77 -1.37 -14.79
N THR A 203 -15.00 -0.23 -15.43
CA THR A 203 -14.31 0.18 -16.65
C THR A 203 -12.98 0.82 -16.32
N SER A 204 -12.00 0.64 -17.20
CA SER A 204 -10.73 1.36 -17.13
C SER A 204 -10.96 2.81 -17.54
N ASN A 205 -10.46 3.74 -16.74
CA ASN A 205 -10.35 5.14 -17.11
C ASN A 205 -9.33 5.29 -18.26
N PRO A 206 -9.32 6.43 -18.98
CA PRO A 206 -8.32 6.70 -20.01
C PRO A 206 -6.90 6.53 -19.49
N ALA A 207 -6.00 6.02 -20.32
CA ALA A 207 -4.59 5.94 -19.97
C ALA A 207 -4.00 7.35 -19.82
N PRO A 208 -3.08 7.56 -18.88
CA PRO A 208 -2.41 8.85 -18.68
C PRO A 208 -1.52 9.21 -19.87
N SER A 209 -1.42 10.51 -20.17
CA SER A 209 -0.46 11.06 -21.14
C SER A 209 0.85 11.50 -20.50
N ASP A 210 0.83 11.85 -19.21
CA ASP A 210 2.03 12.13 -18.43
C ASP A 210 2.84 10.84 -18.24
N SER A 211 4.16 10.92 -18.45
CA SER A 211 5.02 9.74 -18.40
C SER A 211 5.15 9.15 -17.00
N PHE A 212 5.03 9.96 -15.95
CA PHE A 212 5.18 9.50 -14.57
C PHE A 212 3.90 8.79 -14.10
N GLU A 213 2.73 9.30 -14.46
CA GLU A 213 1.46 8.60 -14.22
C GLU A 213 1.36 7.31 -15.05
N ALA A 214 1.91 7.30 -16.28
CA ALA A 214 1.97 6.10 -17.10
C ALA A 214 2.77 4.94 -16.47
N ASN A 215 3.73 5.24 -15.61
CA ASN A 215 4.45 4.25 -14.80
C ASN A 215 3.60 3.72 -13.62
N ASN A 216 2.68 4.53 -13.09
CA ASN A 216 1.78 4.13 -12.00
C ASN A 216 0.52 3.39 -12.49
N HIS A 217 0.22 3.47 -13.78
CA HIS A 217 -0.84 2.73 -14.43
C HIS A 217 -0.43 1.29 -14.82
N TYR A 218 -1.37 0.35 -14.66
CA TYR A 218 -1.21 -1.00 -15.20
C TYR A 218 -1.16 -1.01 -16.74
N SER A 219 -0.09 -1.55 -17.32
CA SER A 219 -0.06 -1.95 -18.74
C SER A 219 0.57 -3.33 -18.93
N ALA A 220 0.23 -4.08 -19.98
CA ALA A 220 0.84 -5.41 -20.18
C ALA A 220 2.39 -5.40 -20.23
N SER A 221 2.99 -4.23 -20.44
CA SER A 221 4.44 -4.02 -20.56
C SER A 221 5.04 -3.14 -19.44
N TYR A 222 4.33 -2.86 -18.35
CA TYR A 222 4.88 -1.97 -17.30
C TYR A 222 6.14 -2.58 -16.66
N ASP A 223 7.11 -1.73 -16.33
CA ASP A 223 8.51 -2.04 -16.02
C ASP A 223 8.80 -2.23 -14.51
N ASN A 224 7.74 -2.34 -13.70
CA ASN A 224 7.77 -2.41 -12.23
C ASN A 224 8.34 -1.16 -11.55
N ILE A 225 8.47 -0.04 -12.27
CA ILE A 225 8.87 1.26 -11.72
C ILE A 225 7.62 2.06 -11.41
N PHE A 226 7.57 2.65 -10.21
CA PHE A 226 6.49 3.54 -9.79
C PHE A 226 7.09 4.87 -9.35
N TYR A 227 6.37 5.96 -9.63
CA TYR A 227 6.70 7.29 -9.14
C TYR A 227 5.86 7.60 -7.90
N SER A 228 6.51 7.98 -6.81
CA SER A 228 5.80 8.48 -5.62
C SER A 228 5.46 9.97 -5.75
N GLU A 229 6.33 10.72 -6.44
CA GLU A 229 6.20 12.15 -6.69
C GLU A 229 6.86 12.50 -8.02
N ALA A 230 6.30 13.49 -8.71
CA ALA A 230 6.91 14.13 -9.87
C ALA A 230 6.87 15.65 -9.73
N LEU A 231 7.92 16.21 -9.14
CA LEU A 231 7.93 17.61 -8.72
C LEU A 231 7.88 18.61 -9.89
N ASN A 232 8.23 18.17 -11.10
CA ASN A 232 8.21 18.97 -12.32
C ASN A 232 7.00 18.69 -13.23
N SER A 233 6.00 17.94 -12.77
CA SER A 233 4.77 17.66 -13.52
C SER A 233 3.58 18.35 -12.86
N ASP A 234 2.83 19.12 -13.66
CA ASP A 234 1.58 19.76 -13.23
C ASP A 234 0.40 18.77 -13.26
N ASP A 235 0.53 17.67 -14.02
CA ASP A 235 -0.53 16.68 -14.21
C ASP A 235 -0.48 15.57 -13.16
N PHE A 236 0.72 15.25 -12.63
CA PHE A 236 0.92 14.17 -11.67
C PHE A 236 0.17 14.42 -10.35
N ASP A 237 -0.87 13.62 -10.09
CA ASP A 237 -1.71 13.78 -8.91
C ASP A 237 -1.91 12.52 -8.05
N ASP A 238 -1.25 11.43 -8.46
CA ASP A 238 -1.20 10.13 -7.81
C ASP A 238 -0.75 10.21 -6.35
N ILE A 239 -1.29 9.30 -5.53
CA ILE A 239 -0.96 9.15 -4.12
C ILE A 239 -0.51 7.72 -3.88
N LEU A 240 0.73 7.55 -3.45
CA LEU A 240 1.38 6.26 -3.37
C LEU A 240 1.94 5.99 -1.96
N LEU A 241 1.63 4.81 -1.41
CA LEU A 241 2.26 4.26 -0.22
C LEU A 241 2.94 2.95 -0.60
N PHE A 242 4.20 2.79 -0.21
CA PHE A 242 5.00 1.60 -0.50
C PHE A 242 5.65 1.08 0.77
N LYS A 243 5.78 -0.25 0.86
CA LYS A 243 6.30 -0.94 2.04
C LYS A 243 7.15 -2.15 1.68
N SER A 244 8.27 -2.29 2.37
CA SER A 244 9.18 -3.43 2.32
C SER A 244 8.80 -4.50 3.35
N ARG A 245 9.40 -5.69 3.26
CA ARG A 245 9.27 -6.71 4.32
C ARG A 245 9.71 -6.16 5.68
N THR A 246 10.80 -5.40 5.72
CA THR A 246 11.36 -4.83 6.95
C THR A 246 10.37 -3.86 7.61
N ASP A 247 9.65 -3.06 6.82
CA ASP A 247 8.62 -2.17 7.36
C ASP A 247 7.50 -2.97 8.03
N PHE A 248 7.01 -4.04 7.41
CA PHE A 248 6.01 -4.91 8.04
C PHE A 248 6.53 -5.57 9.33
N VAL A 249 7.79 -6.00 9.35
CA VAL A 249 8.41 -6.60 10.54
C VAL A 249 8.50 -5.59 11.68
N ASN A 250 8.91 -4.36 11.39
CA ASN A 250 9.08 -3.33 12.40
C ASN A 250 7.74 -2.73 12.86
N ASP A 251 6.86 -2.38 11.92
CA ASP A 251 5.60 -1.68 12.21
C ASP A 251 4.59 -2.59 12.93
N PHE A 252 4.64 -3.91 12.70
CA PHE A 252 3.68 -4.86 13.27
C PHE A 252 4.30 -5.94 14.16
N SER A 253 5.61 -5.89 14.43
CA SER A 253 6.31 -6.90 15.23
C SER A 253 6.23 -8.33 14.66
N MET A 254 6.53 -8.47 13.36
CA MET A 254 6.49 -9.77 12.64
C MET A 254 7.83 -10.53 12.67
N GLN A 255 8.67 -10.30 13.66
CA GLN A 255 10.00 -10.95 13.77
C GLN A 255 9.88 -12.47 13.81
N SER A 256 8.81 -13.02 14.40
CA SER A 256 8.56 -14.46 14.49
C SER A 256 8.37 -15.14 13.12
N LEU A 257 8.16 -14.38 12.05
CA LEU A 257 8.06 -14.90 10.69
C LEU A 257 9.42 -14.92 9.97
N ILE A 258 10.48 -14.39 10.57
CA ILE A 258 11.81 -14.31 9.96
C ILE A 258 12.61 -15.57 10.32
N PRO A 259 13.08 -16.35 9.33
CA PRO A 259 13.84 -17.56 9.58
C PRO A 259 15.34 -17.31 9.65
N CYS A 260 16.02 -18.12 10.45
CA CYS A 260 17.44 -18.41 10.34
C CYS A 260 17.62 -19.71 9.55
N TYR A 261 18.41 -19.64 8.48
CA TYR A 261 18.59 -20.78 7.58
C TYR A 261 19.62 -21.78 8.11
N SER A 262 19.41 -23.06 7.82
CA SER A 262 20.35 -24.16 8.15
C SER A 262 21.75 -23.92 7.59
N THR A 263 21.89 -23.25 6.44
CA THR A 263 23.17 -22.90 5.84
C THR A 263 24.01 -21.94 6.72
N GLY A 264 23.38 -21.24 7.67
CA GLY A 264 24.07 -20.40 8.64
C GLY A 264 24.60 -21.18 9.86
N VAL A 265 24.26 -22.47 10.00
CA VAL A 265 24.77 -23.33 11.08
C VAL A 265 26.06 -23.98 10.62
N THR A 266 27.19 -23.36 10.97
CA THR A 266 28.54 -23.82 10.56
C THR A 266 29.22 -24.72 11.60
N ASP A 267 28.68 -24.78 12.81
CA ASP A 267 29.24 -25.58 13.89
C ASP A 267 28.78 -27.04 13.81
N VAL A 268 29.75 -27.95 13.72
CA VAL A 268 29.55 -29.41 13.58
C VAL A 268 28.85 -30.04 14.79
N SER A 269 28.75 -29.34 15.92
CA SER A 269 28.04 -29.79 17.11
C SER A 269 26.52 -29.79 16.93
N PHE A 270 26.00 -29.26 15.82
CA PHE A 270 24.57 -29.13 15.56
C PHE A 270 24.20 -29.84 14.27
N THR A 271 23.02 -30.47 14.24
CA THR A 271 22.39 -30.86 12.98
C THR A 271 21.78 -29.62 12.31
N PRO A 272 22.30 -29.17 11.15
CA PRO A 272 21.86 -27.94 10.51
C PRO A 272 20.36 -27.97 10.19
N THR A 273 19.59 -27.17 10.91
CA THR A 273 18.13 -27.11 10.77
C THR A 273 17.71 -25.65 10.80
N SER A 274 16.93 -25.22 9.81
CA SER A 274 16.37 -23.88 9.80
C SER A 274 15.33 -23.71 10.91
N LYS A 275 15.28 -22.52 11.51
CA LYS A 275 14.34 -22.19 12.60
C LYS A 275 13.79 -20.80 12.43
N TYR A 276 12.59 -20.55 12.93
CA TYR A 276 12.04 -19.20 12.99
C TYR A 276 12.59 -18.42 14.18
N SER A 277 12.52 -17.10 14.10
CA SER A 277 12.97 -16.23 15.18
C SER A 277 12.32 -16.59 16.52
N GLY A 278 13.15 -16.64 17.57
CA GLY A 278 12.73 -17.04 18.91
C GLY A 278 12.81 -18.55 19.18
N GLU A 279 12.97 -19.37 18.15
CA GLU A 279 13.22 -20.81 18.33
C GLU A 279 14.70 -21.09 18.59
N TYR A 280 14.94 -22.28 19.16
CA TYR A 280 16.25 -22.75 19.58
C TYR A 280 16.68 -23.99 18.79
N LEU A 281 17.98 -24.10 18.56
CA LEU A 281 18.64 -25.28 18.05
C LEU A 281 19.67 -25.74 19.09
N TYR A 282 19.52 -26.98 19.56
CA TYR A 282 20.36 -27.55 20.61
C TYR A 282 21.48 -28.40 20.01
N ALA A 283 22.65 -28.41 20.65
CA ALA A 283 23.77 -29.23 20.21
C ALA A 283 23.43 -30.73 20.28
N ASN A 284 23.96 -31.54 19.39
CA ASN A 284 23.72 -32.99 19.29
C ASN A 284 24.18 -33.77 20.52
N SER A 285 25.09 -33.22 21.33
CA SER A 285 25.51 -33.83 22.60
C SER A 285 24.33 -33.85 23.59
N ASP A 286 24.14 -35.00 24.23
CA ASP A 286 23.16 -35.16 25.31
C ASP A 286 23.49 -34.28 26.52
N CYS A 287 22.44 -33.94 27.26
CA CYS A 287 22.60 -33.34 28.58
C CYS A 287 23.23 -34.36 29.53
N PRO A 288 24.26 -33.98 30.32
CA PRO A 288 24.82 -34.88 31.31
C PRO A 288 23.74 -35.31 32.30
N GLY A 289 23.67 -36.61 32.61
CA GLY A 289 22.61 -37.21 33.43
C GLY A 289 22.65 -36.90 34.93
N SER A 290 23.45 -35.92 35.36
CA SER A 290 23.51 -35.47 36.76
C SER A 290 22.69 -34.20 36.95
N PHE A 291 22.15 -34.00 38.16
CA PHE A 291 21.43 -32.79 38.63
C PHE A 291 22.26 -31.49 38.59
N GLU A 292 23.34 -31.45 37.83
CA GLU A 292 24.16 -30.27 37.62
C GLU A 292 23.54 -29.41 36.52
N VAL A 293 23.47 -28.11 36.79
CA VAL A 293 23.06 -27.09 35.83
C VAL A 293 24.21 -26.89 34.84
N VAL A 294 24.45 -27.88 33.98
CA VAL A 294 25.46 -27.77 32.92
C VAL A 294 24.83 -27.07 31.72
N PRO A 295 25.39 -25.96 31.24
CA PRO A 295 24.85 -25.27 30.09
C PRO A 295 25.05 -26.11 28.83
N ARG A 296 23.96 -26.38 28.10
CA ARG A 296 24.02 -26.99 26.77
C ARG A 296 24.27 -25.90 25.75
N LYS A 297 25.24 -26.13 24.86
CA LYS A 297 25.49 -25.23 23.75
C LYS A 297 24.24 -25.12 22.89
N THR A 298 23.72 -23.90 22.75
CA THR A 298 22.44 -23.63 22.11
C THR A 298 22.57 -22.45 21.16
N LEU A 299 21.97 -22.58 19.99
CA LEU A 299 21.81 -21.49 19.04
C LEU A 299 20.37 -20.98 19.15
N ARG A 300 20.21 -19.67 19.22
CA ARG A 300 18.91 -19.01 19.12
C ARG A 300 18.83 -18.29 17.78
N CYS A 301 17.70 -18.43 17.09
CA CYS A 301 17.43 -17.59 15.94
C CYS A 301 16.99 -16.19 16.42
N ASP A 302 17.73 -15.15 16.06
CA ASP A 302 17.40 -13.77 16.42
C ASP A 302 16.31 -13.16 15.53
N SER A 303 15.87 -11.95 15.86
CA SER A 303 14.82 -11.21 15.12
C SER A 303 15.23 -10.77 13.72
N SER A 304 16.52 -10.81 13.42
CA SER A 304 17.10 -10.37 12.16
C SER A 304 17.41 -11.54 11.22
N GLY A 305 17.07 -12.77 11.62
CA GLY A 305 17.33 -13.98 10.85
C GLY A 305 18.77 -14.49 10.95
N ASN A 306 19.51 -14.11 11.99
CA ASN A 306 20.86 -14.60 12.26
C ASN A 306 20.90 -15.54 13.47
N TRP A 307 21.81 -16.50 13.41
CA TRP A 307 22.07 -17.41 14.52
C TRP A 307 22.94 -16.74 15.58
N GLN A 308 22.48 -16.80 16.84
CA GLN A 308 23.20 -16.28 18.00
C GLN A 308 23.52 -17.40 18.99
N TRP A 309 24.75 -17.42 19.50
CA TRP A 309 25.15 -18.33 20.56
C TRP A 309 24.53 -17.91 21.89
N ILE A 310 23.92 -18.86 22.58
CA ILE A 310 23.46 -18.68 23.95
C ILE A 310 23.86 -19.87 24.82
N LEU A 311 24.08 -19.59 26.11
CA LEU A 311 24.18 -20.63 27.13
C LEU A 311 22.79 -20.81 27.72
N GLN A 312 22.20 -21.99 27.53
CA GLN A 312 20.92 -22.34 28.11
C GLN A 312 21.10 -23.60 28.96
N ASN A 313 20.44 -23.64 30.12
CA ASN A 313 20.43 -24.84 30.96
C ASN A 313 19.77 -25.97 30.17
N CYS A 314 20.20 -27.20 30.47
CA CYS A 314 19.53 -28.39 29.96
C CYS A 314 18.02 -28.35 30.27
N PRO A 315 17.16 -28.63 29.27
CA PRO A 315 15.71 -28.74 29.48
C PRO A 315 15.31 -29.94 30.33
#